data_AF-A0A1C5RS46-F1
#
_entry.id   AF-A0A1C5RS46-F1
#
_cell.length_a   1.000
_cell.length_b   1.000
_cell.length_c   1.000
_cell.angle_alpha   90.00
_cell.angle_beta   90.00
_cell.angle_gamma   90.00
#
_symmetry.space_group_name_H-M   'P 1'
#
loop_
_entity.id
_entity.type
_entity.pdbx_description
1 polymer ?
#
loop_
_entity_poly.entity_id
_entity_poly.type
_entity_poly.pdbx_seq_one_letter_code
_entity_poly.pdbx_strand_id
1 'polypeptide(L)'
;MNYITPNNKYEIFVKDIAIKQKFDKQITKSVTVTKHQVEECIKFAEESVNSSDYYKKLVPKDIKDDQLKKEVGKQRLFIEKIAECGVINYLIYKGIDYKLLSSNNIGIKTAIAKEIHTRLIIDKSEFSNNHKDYYIGVHLNMEMVNKRDNINRHLVKDLYNIEEVQIFGYLESKFIKDLRYETIINKNGKKEFRFYTKKSDGYDKKKEYAKLIDTQCKWYYLDKCMPIDNLLKK
;
A
#
# COMPACT_ATOMS: atom_id res chain seq x y z
N MET A 1 3.29 24.49 12.38
CA MET A 1 2.34 25.07 11.41
C MET A 1 0.97 24.45 11.63
N ASN A 2 -0.09 25.25 11.54
CA ASN A 2 -1.44 24.94 12.05
C ASN A 2 -2.40 24.54 10.92
N TYR A 3 -3.45 23.76 11.22
CA TYR A 3 -4.47 23.33 10.25
C TYR A 3 -5.89 23.24 10.86
N ILE A 4 -6.79 24.16 10.49
CA ILE A 4 -8.27 24.17 10.69
C ILE A 4 -8.82 25.09 9.54
N THR A 5 -10.05 25.05 8.98
CA THR A 5 -11.37 24.49 9.37
C THR A 5 -12.20 24.12 8.13
N PRO A 6 -13.03 23.04 8.13
CA PRO A 6 -13.92 22.69 7.01
C PRO A 6 -15.30 23.37 7.08
N ASN A 7 -16.02 23.48 5.96
CA ASN A 7 -17.44 23.86 5.97
C ASN A 7 -18.26 23.20 4.84
N ASN A 8 -19.39 22.60 5.25
CA ASN A 8 -20.57 22.10 4.54
C ASN A 8 -20.47 21.43 3.13
N LYS A 9 -20.96 20.20 2.94
CA LYS A 9 -22.35 19.65 2.95
C LYS A 9 -22.97 19.69 1.54
N TYR A 10 -23.31 18.49 1.06
CA TYR A 10 -24.02 18.14 -0.17
C TYR A 10 -23.23 18.07 -1.51
N GLU A 11 -23.42 16.91 -2.11
CA GLU A 11 -23.25 16.46 -3.50
C GLU A 11 -21.86 16.22 -4.12
N ILE A 12 -21.80 15.04 -4.75
CA ILE A 12 -20.71 14.50 -5.54
C ILE A 12 -21.24 14.35 -6.97
N PHE A 13 -20.85 15.27 -7.85
CA PHE A 13 -20.88 15.02 -9.29
C PHE A 13 -19.48 14.76 -9.83
N VAL A 14 -19.27 13.47 -10.05
CA VAL A 14 -18.24 12.93 -10.92
C VAL A 14 -18.73 13.16 -12.36
N LYS A 15 -18.01 13.98 -13.13
CA LYS A 15 -17.95 13.96 -14.61
C LYS A 15 -16.50 14.15 -15.15
N ASP A 16 -15.56 13.22 -15.00
CA ASP A 16 -15.43 12.24 -13.91
C ASP A 16 -14.95 12.99 -12.64
N ILE A 17 -14.02 12.49 -11.82
CA ILE A 17 -13.82 13.00 -10.43
C ILE A 17 -13.41 14.49 -10.37
N ALA A 18 -14.39 15.38 -10.21
CA ALA A 18 -14.21 16.82 -9.97
C ALA A 18 -13.71 17.03 -8.54
N ILE A 19 -12.40 16.94 -8.35
CA ILE A 19 -11.81 17.11 -7.03
C ILE A 19 -11.85 18.60 -6.64
N LYS A 20 -12.67 18.95 -5.65
CA LYS A 20 -12.53 20.20 -4.86
C LYS A 20 -11.26 20.23 -3.98
N GLN A 21 -10.33 19.31 -4.25
CA GLN A 21 -8.99 19.20 -3.67
C GLN A 21 -8.02 18.89 -4.82
N LYS A 22 -7.52 19.94 -5.49
CA LYS A 22 -6.17 19.85 -6.01
C LYS A 22 -5.25 19.64 -4.81
N PHE A 23 -4.81 18.41 -4.60
CA PHE A 23 -3.69 18.13 -3.71
C PHE A 23 -2.42 18.59 -4.44
N ASP A 24 -2.15 19.89 -4.44
CA ASP A 24 -0.96 20.47 -5.07
C ASP A 24 0.34 19.94 -4.43
N LYS A 25 0.25 19.39 -3.21
CA LYS A 25 1.25 18.54 -2.58
C LYS A 25 0.59 17.36 -1.86
N GLN A 26 1.25 16.20 -1.94
CA GLN A 26 0.90 14.99 -1.21
C GLN A 26 1.25 15.14 0.28
N ILE A 27 0.30 14.87 1.18
CA ILE A 27 0.53 14.94 2.63
C ILE A 27 0.73 13.52 3.16
N THR A 28 1.98 13.10 3.23
CA THR A 28 2.38 11.90 3.98
C THR A 28 2.62 12.25 5.45
N LYS A 29 2.67 11.24 6.32
CA LYS A 29 3.26 11.34 7.66
C LYS A 29 4.55 10.54 7.64
N SER A 30 5.71 11.17 7.80
CA SER A 30 6.93 10.45 8.20
C SER A 30 6.80 10.06 9.66
N VAL A 31 7.19 8.84 9.98
CA VAL A 31 7.17 8.28 11.33
C VAL A 31 8.51 7.61 11.57
N THR A 32 9.24 8.07 12.58
CA THR A 32 10.51 7.47 12.96
C THR A 32 10.31 6.06 13.50
N VAL A 33 11.22 5.15 13.15
CA VAL A 33 11.35 3.83 13.77
C VAL A 33 12.70 3.76 14.48
N THR A 34 12.74 3.16 15.67
CA THR A 34 13.99 3.06 16.45
C THR A 34 14.84 1.89 15.99
N LYS A 35 16.16 1.92 16.25
CA LYS A 35 17.06 0.80 15.96
C LYS A 35 16.58 -0.50 16.62
N HIS A 36 16.11 -0.43 17.86
CA HIS A 36 15.52 -1.57 18.56
C HIS A 36 14.27 -2.11 17.84
N GLN A 37 13.37 -1.25 17.34
CA GLN A 37 12.22 -1.69 16.56
C GLN A 37 12.61 -2.37 15.24
N VAL A 38 13.67 -1.88 14.58
CA VAL A 38 14.26 -2.51 13.40
C VAL A 38 14.82 -3.90 13.74
N GLU A 39 15.60 -4.02 14.82
CA GLU A 39 16.13 -5.31 15.31
C GLU A 39 15.03 -6.33 15.61
N GLU A 40 13.96 -5.94 16.29
CA GLU A 40 12.81 -6.81 16.57
C GLU A 40 12.08 -7.23 15.28
N CYS A 41 11.95 -6.34 14.30
CA CYS A 41 11.40 -6.68 12.98
C CYS A 41 12.29 -7.67 12.20
N ILE A 42 13.63 -7.59 12.37
CA ILE A 42 14.58 -8.54 11.77
C ILE A 42 14.40 -9.92 12.40
N LYS A 43 14.41 -10.00 13.74
CA LYS A 43 14.21 -11.27 14.48
C LYS A 43 12.88 -11.93 14.09
N PHE A 44 11.79 -11.16 14.09
CA PHE A 44 10.47 -11.64 13.66
C PHE A 44 10.50 -12.25 12.25
N ALA A 45 11.19 -11.59 11.30
CA ALA A 45 11.31 -12.09 9.94
C ALA A 45 12.17 -13.37 9.84
N GLU A 46 13.25 -13.48 10.63
CA GLU A 46 14.09 -14.68 10.74
C GLU A 46 13.33 -15.87 11.32
N GLU A 47 12.67 -15.68 12.45
CA GLU A 47 11.83 -16.68 13.11
C GLU A 47 10.70 -17.14 12.18
N SER A 48 10.06 -16.21 11.47
CA SER A 48 8.96 -16.51 10.54
C SER A 48 9.39 -17.37 9.35
N VAL A 49 10.57 -17.13 8.74
CA VAL A 49 11.07 -17.97 7.63
C VAL A 49 11.69 -19.30 8.09
N ASN A 50 11.99 -19.44 9.38
CA ASN A 50 12.50 -20.67 9.98
C ASN A 50 11.39 -21.58 10.52
N SER A 51 10.29 -21.01 11.00
CA SER A 51 9.17 -21.72 11.62
C SER A 51 8.05 -22.12 10.65
N SER A 52 7.95 -21.47 9.48
CA SER A 52 6.84 -21.70 8.55
C SER A 52 7.23 -21.52 7.09
N ASP A 53 6.59 -22.31 6.22
CA ASP A 53 6.63 -22.14 4.77
C ASP A 53 5.73 -21.01 4.24
N TYR A 54 5.02 -20.28 5.13
CA TYR A 54 4.12 -19.19 4.74
C TYR A 54 4.78 -18.14 3.84
N TYR A 55 6.06 -17.81 4.09
CA TYR A 55 6.81 -16.83 3.29
C TYR A 55 6.83 -17.17 1.79
N LYS A 56 6.75 -18.46 1.42
CA LYS A 56 6.74 -18.90 0.01
C LYS A 56 5.55 -18.33 -0.78
N LYS A 57 4.47 -17.91 -0.10
CA LYS A 57 3.32 -17.20 -0.71
C LYS A 57 3.63 -15.74 -1.06
N LEU A 58 4.58 -15.13 -0.35
CA LEU A 58 5.03 -13.75 -0.57
C LEU A 58 6.09 -13.69 -1.68
N VAL A 59 6.78 -14.78 -1.98
CA VAL A 59 7.87 -14.84 -2.97
C VAL A 59 7.31 -14.98 -4.40
N PRO A 60 7.84 -14.21 -5.38
CA PRO A 60 7.56 -14.39 -6.81
C PRO A 60 7.86 -15.80 -7.33
N LYS A 61 7.00 -16.33 -8.20
CA LYS A 61 7.04 -17.73 -8.66
C LYS A 61 8.17 -18.04 -9.66
N ASP A 62 8.78 -17.01 -10.22
CA ASP A 62 9.94 -17.07 -11.11
C ASP A 62 11.25 -17.36 -10.36
N ILE A 63 11.32 -17.07 -9.06
CA ILE A 63 12.46 -17.42 -8.20
C ILE A 63 12.43 -18.91 -7.87
N LYS A 64 13.33 -19.68 -8.51
CA LYS A 64 13.43 -21.14 -8.33
C LYS A 64 14.38 -21.57 -7.21
N ASP A 65 15.42 -20.79 -6.94
CA ASP A 65 16.42 -21.09 -5.91
C ASP A 65 15.84 -20.97 -4.49
N ASP A 66 16.05 -21.97 -3.63
CA ASP A 66 15.42 -22.03 -2.31
C ASP A 66 16.07 -21.11 -1.28
N GLN A 67 17.39 -20.87 -1.38
CA GLN A 67 18.08 -19.91 -0.51
C GLN A 67 17.59 -18.49 -0.81
N LEU A 68 17.47 -18.14 -2.08
CA LEU A 68 16.98 -16.84 -2.54
C LEU A 68 15.47 -16.64 -2.29
N LYS A 69 14.65 -17.71 -2.37
CA LYS A 69 13.25 -17.65 -1.88
C LYS A 69 13.22 -17.28 -0.40
N LYS A 70 14.06 -17.90 0.42
CA LYS A 70 14.11 -17.63 1.86
C LYS A 70 14.59 -16.21 2.15
N GLU A 71 15.57 -15.71 1.41
CA GLU A 71 16.04 -14.33 1.50
C GLU A 71 14.94 -13.32 1.13
N VAL A 72 14.33 -13.45 -0.05
CA VAL A 72 13.24 -12.56 -0.51
C VAL A 72 12.01 -12.66 0.42
N GLY A 73 11.72 -13.86 0.95
CA GLY A 73 10.70 -14.08 1.96
C GLY A 73 10.97 -13.30 3.25
N LYS A 74 12.20 -13.39 3.78
CA LYS A 74 12.65 -12.63 4.96
C LYS A 74 12.55 -11.12 4.72
N GLN A 75 13.03 -10.64 3.57
CA GLN A 75 12.94 -9.20 3.22
C GLN A 75 11.48 -8.74 3.20
N ARG A 76 10.56 -9.51 2.60
CA ARG A 76 9.12 -9.14 2.55
C ARG A 76 8.45 -9.15 3.92
N LEU A 77 8.71 -10.15 4.76
CA LEU A 77 8.19 -10.21 6.12
C LEU A 77 8.68 -9.04 6.98
N PHE A 78 9.97 -8.71 6.88
CA PHE A 78 10.53 -7.51 7.52
C PHE A 78 9.84 -6.23 7.03
N ILE A 79 9.64 -6.08 5.72
CA ILE A 79 8.99 -4.92 5.08
C ILE A 79 7.53 -4.75 5.52
N GLU A 80 6.79 -5.85 5.68
CA GLU A 80 5.43 -5.82 6.23
C GLU A 80 5.46 -5.42 7.71
N LYS A 81 6.37 -5.98 8.51
CA LYS A 81 6.44 -5.73 9.95
C LYS A 81 6.94 -4.33 10.31
N ILE A 82 7.94 -3.78 9.60
CA ILE A 82 8.43 -2.41 9.85
C ILE A 82 7.40 -1.36 9.43
N ALA A 83 6.60 -1.64 8.40
CA ALA A 83 5.47 -0.80 8.00
C ALA A 83 4.33 -0.81 9.04
N GLU A 84 4.01 -1.99 9.59
CA GLU A 84 3.08 -2.13 10.73
C GLU A 84 3.59 -1.35 11.94
N CYS A 85 4.88 -1.47 12.28
CA CYS A 85 5.52 -0.73 13.37
C CYS A 85 5.40 0.79 13.16
N GLY A 86 5.68 1.31 11.96
CA GLY A 86 5.51 2.73 11.64
C GLY A 86 4.05 3.22 11.80
N VAL A 87 3.06 2.40 11.43
CA VAL A 87 1.64 2.73 11.67
C VAL A 87 1.33 2.74 13.18
N ILE A 88 1.79 1.74 13.94
CA ILE A 88 1.59 1.66 15.39
C ILE A 88 2.23 2.85 16.11
N ASN A 89 3.48 3.22 15.76
CA ASN A 89 4.16 4.40 16.29
C ASN A 89 3.34 5.69 16.09
N TYR A 90 2.73 5.85 14.91
CA TYR A 90 1.87 6.99 14.63
C TYR A 90 0.56 6.98 15.44
N LEU A 91 -0.07 5.82 15.65
CA LEU A 91 -1.26 5.70 16.51
C LEU A 91 -0.93 6.06 17.97
N ILE A 92 0.16 5.52 18.50
CA ILE A 92 0.64 5.82 19.87
C ILE A 92 0.96 7.31 20.01
N TYR A 93 1.66 7.92 19.04
CA TYR A 93 1.93 9.36 19.01
C TYR A 93 0.64 10.22 18.99
N LYS A 94 -0.46 9.68 18.44
CA LYS A 94 -1.79 10.32 18.44
C LYS A 94 -2.62 10.03 19.70
N GLY A 95 -2.13 9.23 20.63
CA GLY A 95 -2.86 8.83 21.84
C GLY A 95 -3.98 7.81 21.57
N ILE A 96 -3.83 6.98 20.52
CA ILE A 96 -4.85 6.04 20.04
C ILE A 96 -4.38 4.60 20.28
N ASP A 97 -5.26 3.74 20.82
CA ASP A 97 -4.98 2.31 21.00
C ASP A 97 -4.78 1.64 19.63
N TYR A 98 -3.62 1.01 19.43
CA TYR A 98 -3.28 0.31 18.20
C TYR A 98 -4.16 -0.92 17.94
N LYS A 99 -4.90 -1.42 18.94
CA LYS A 99 -5.94 -2.46 18.77
C LYS A 99 -7.04 -2.05 17.79
N LEU A 100 -7.19 -0.76 17.44
CA LEU A 100 -8.08 -0.32 16.37
C LEU A 100 -7.75 -1.02 15.02
N LEU A 101 -6.48 -1.38 14.80
CA LEU A 101 -6.05 -2.06 13.57
C LEU A 101 -6.71 -3.44 13.41
N SER A 102 -6.88 -4.17 14.52
CA SER A 102 -7.60 -5.45 14.50
C SER A 102 -9.12 -5.26 14.60
N SER A 103 -9.62 -4.36 15.46
CA SER A 103 -11.08 -4.17 15.61
C SER A 103 -11.76 -3.69 14.33
N ASN A 104 -11.09 -2.82 13.58
CA ASN A 104 -11.63 -2.21 12.35
C ASN A 104 -11.13 -2.93 11.08
N ASN A 105 -10.65 -4.17 11.22
CA ASN A 105 -10.11 -5.01 10.15
C ASN A 105 -9.23 -4.24 9.15
N ILE A 106 -8.22 -3.53 9.67
CA ILE A 106 -7.37 -2.66 8.84
C ILE A 106 -6.26 -3.50 8.21
N GLY A 107 -6.15 -3.44 6.89
CA GLY A 107 -5.00 -3.96 6.14
C GLY A 107 -3.93 -2.88 6.01
N ILE A 108 -2.65 -3.24 6.14
CA ILE A 108 -1.52 -2.36 5.81
C ILE A 108 -0.95 -2.85 4.47
N LYS A 109 -0.65 -1.93 3.55
CA LYS A 109 -0.05 -2.25 2.25
C LYS A 109 1.18 -1.41 2.03
N THR A 110 2.32 -2.08 1.93
CA THR A 110 3.63 -1.47 1.87
C THR A 110 4.14 -1.38 0.43
N ALA A 111 4.54 -0.18 0.07
CA ALA A 111 5.33 0.13 -1.11
C ALA A 111 6.80 0.26 -0.73
N ILE A 112 7.67 -0.33 -1.54
CA ILE A 112 9.10 -0.45 -1.20
C ILE A 112 9.91 0.63 -1.92
N ALA A 113 9.82 0.65 -3.25
CA ALA A 113 10.77 1.37 -4.10
C ALA A 113 10.36 2.81 -4.43
N LYS A 114 11.27 3.76 -4.15
CA LYS A 114 11.15 5.23 -4.35
C LYS A 114 10.55 5.70 -5.69
N GLU A 115 10.76 4.96 -6.77
CA GLU A 115 10.31 5.33 -8.13
C GLU A 115 9.07 4.57 -8.63
N ILE A 116 8.70 3.46 -7.99
CA ILE A 116 7.78 2.47 -8.59
C ILE A 116 6.34 2.67 -8.07
N HIS A 117 6.19 3.15 -6.84
CA HIS A 117 4.92 3.08 -6.13
C HIS A 117 4.25 4.43 -5.93
N THR A 118 3.59 4.90 -6.98
CA THR A 118 2.45 5.82 -6.85
C THR A 118 1.15 5.09 -6.45
N ARG A 119 1.21 3.82 -6.02
CA ARG A 119 0.05 2.90 -6.02
C ARG A 119 -0.04 2.00 -4.78
N LEU A 120 -1.22 1.98 -4.17
CA LEU A 120 -1.68 0.96 -3.24
C LEU A 120 -2.11 -0.25 -4.05
N ILE A 121 -1.54 -1.43 -3.81
CA ILE A 121 -1.88 -2.67 -4.52
C ILE A 121 -2.44 -3.66 -3.51
N ILE A 122 -3.59 -4.25 -3.81
CA ILE A 122 -4.29 -5.23 -2.97
C ILE A 122 -4.60 -6.45 -3.84
N ASP A 123 -4.18 -7.63 -3.40
CA ASP A 123 -4.37 -8.86 -4.17
C ASP A 123 -5.86 -9.23 -4.24
N LYS A 124 -6.31 -9.81 -5.36
CA LYS A 124 -7.68 -10.26 -5.55
C LYS A 124 -8.16 -11.20 -4.44
N SER A 125 -7.26 -12.03 -3.89
CA SER A 125 -7.56 -12.97 -2.80
C SER A 125 -8.03 -12.30 -1.50
N GLU A 126 -7.65 -11.05 -1.25
CA GLU A 126 -8.08 -10.29 -0.05
C GLU A 126 -9.55 -9.86 -0.13
N PHE A 127 -10.09 -9.71 -1.35
CA PHE A 127 -11.51 -9.41 -1.56
C PHE A 127 -12.42 -10.64 -1.47
N SER A 128 -11.85 -11.86 -1.43
CA SER A 128 -12.60 -13.11 -1.33
C SER A 128 -12.47 -13.81 0.04
N ASN A 129 -11.28 -13.83 0.65
CA ASN A 129 -11.00 -14.76 1.76
C ASN A 129 -10.65 -14.11 3.12
N ASN A 130 -10.45 -12.79 3.22
CA ASN A 130 -10.26 -12.12 4.51
C ASN A 130 -10.56 -10.61 4.40
N HIS A 131 -11.85 -10.25 4.39
CA HIS A 131 -12.28 -8.90 4.04
C HIS A 131 -11.80 -7.86 5.05
N LYS A 132 -10.87 -7.00 4.61
CA LYS A 132 -10.51 -5.78 5.32
C LYS A 132 -11.50 -4.68 5.02
N ASP A 133 -11.80 -3.83 6.00
CA ASP A 133 -12.74 -2.70 5.82
C ASP A 133 -11.99 -1.46 5.33
N TYR A 134 -10.73 -1.31 5.74
CA TYR A 134 -9.84 -0.23 5.34
C TYR A 134 -8.46 -0.76 4.96
N TYR A 135 -7.77 -0.04 4.07
CA TYR A 135 -6.38 -0.30 3.72
C TYR A 135 -5.53 0.96 3.90
N ILE A 136 -4.50 0.91 4.75
CA ILE A 136 -3.51 1.97 4.92
C ILE A 136 -2.38 1.78 3.91
N GLY A 137 -2.02 2.86 3.21
CA GLY A 137 -0.87 2.90 2.32
C GLY A 137 0.38 3.37 3.04
N VAL A 138 1.43 2.56 3.01
CA VAL A 138 2.74 2.85 3.59
C VAL A 138 3.80 2.78 2.50
N HIS A 139 4.84 3.61 2.59
CA HIS A 139 5.98 3.63 1.67
C HIS A 139 7.30 3.71 2.44
N LEU A 140 8.29 2.91 2.04
CA LEU A 140 9.61 2.84 2.71
C LEU A 140 10.71 3.66 1.98
N ASN A 141 10.46 4.12 0.75
CA ASN A 141 11.40 4.95 -0.05
C ASN A 141 12.76 4.32 -0.37
N MET A 142 12.85 3.00 -0.32
CA MET A 142 14.10 2.25 -0.51
C MET A 142 14.52 2.19 -1.98
N GLU A 143 15.79 1.84 -2.20
CA GLU A 143 16.34 1.54 -3.51
C GLU A 143 16.37 0.03 -3.76
N MET A 144 15.92 -0.42 -4.93
CA MET A 144 16.05 -1.83 -5.33
C MET A 144 17.42 -2.09 -5.91
N VAL A 145 17.97 -3.30 -5.71
CA VAL A 145 19.30 -3.69 -6.21
C VAL A 145 19.40 -3.52 -7.73
N ASN A 146 18.45 -4.07 -8.50
CA ASN A 146 18.34 -3.81 -9.94
C ASN A 146 16.89 -3.94 -10.44
N LYS A 147 16.26 -2.81 -10.79
CA LYS A 147 14.85 -2.75 -11.22
C LYS A 147 14.55 -3.41 -12.57
N ARG A 148 15.57 -3.65 -13.42
CA ARG A 148 15.40 -4.19 -14.79
C ARG A 148 15.60 -5.70 -14.87
N ASP A 149 16.23 -6.28 -13.86
CA ASP A 149 16.46 -7.72 -13.77
C ASP A 149 15.22 -8.44 -13.20
N ASN A 150 14.97 -9.69 -13.62
CA ASN A 150 13.77 -10.42 -13.16
C ASN A 150 13.83 -10.86 -11.69
N ILE A 151 15.03 -11.04 -11.14
CA ILE A 151 15.24 -11.59 -9.80
C ILE A 151 15.64 -10.46 -8.83
N ASN A 152 16.68 -9.70 -9.18
CA ASN A 152 17.23 -8.62 -8.37
C ASN A 152 16.28 -7.41 -8.22
N ARG A 153 15.19 -7.34 -9.00
CA ARG A 153 14.07 -6.39 -8.77
C ARG A 153 13.29 -6.67 -7.49
N HIS A 154 13.56 -7.78 -6.81
CA HIS A 154 12.92 -8.17 -5.55
C HIS A 154 13.81 -7.99 -4.32
N LEU A 155 15.08 -7.60 -4.51
CA LEU A 155 16.04 -7.34 -3.45
C LEU A 155 16.20 -5.83 -3.22
N VAL A 156 16.33 -5.45 -1.95
CA VAL A 156 16.41 -4.05 -1.49
C VAL A 156 17.81 -3.74 -0.97
N LYS A 157 18.38 -2.59 -1.36
CA LYS A 157 19.64 -2.08 -0.80
C LYS A 157 19.40 -1.53 0.61
N ASP A 158 20.36 -1.74 1.51
CA ASP A 158 20.40 -1.15 2.86
C ASP A 158 19.09 -1.33 3.66
N LEU A 159 18.41 -2.48 3.46
CA LEU A 159 17.06 -2.73 3.96
C LEU A 159 16.89 -2.51 5.48
N TYR A 160 17.95 -2.76 6.24
CA TYR A 160 17.95 -2.69 7.70
C TYR A 160 18.41 -1.33 8.26
N ASN A 161 18.70 -0.35 7.40
CA ASN A 161 19.05 1.03 7.79
C ASN A 161 17.84 1.98 7.67
N ILE A 162 16.60 1.48 7.85
CA ILE A 162 15.38 2.29 7.81
C ILE A 162 15.26 3.08 9.11
N GLU A 163 15.23 4.42 8.99
CA GLU A 163 14.99 5.33 10.11
C GLU A 163 13.56 5.90 10.11
N GLU A 164 12.91 5.96 8.94
CA GLU A 164 11.56 6.51 8.78
C GLU A 164 10.66 5.64 7.88
N VAL A 165 9.38 5.61 8.23
CA VAL A 165 8.28 5.00 7.48
C VAL A 165 7.28 6.07 7.08
N GLN A 166 6.88 6.13 5.81
CA GLN A 166 5.93 7.14 5.33
C GLN A 166 4.51 6.57 5.19
N ILE A 167 3.57 7.11 5.94
CA ILE A 167 2.14 6.80 5.83
C ILE A 167 1.49 7.78 4.84
N PHE A 168 0.91 7.26 3.76
CA PHE A 168 0.34 8.06 2.67
C PHE A 168 -1.15 8.38 2.87
N GLY A 169 -1.83 7.62 3.73
CA GLY A 169 -3.27 7.72 3.94
C GLY A 169 -3.94 6.35 3.96
N TYR A 170 -5.26 6.34 3.83
CA TYR A 170 -6.05 5.12 3.77
C TYR A 170 -7.08 5.14 2.64
N LEU A 171 -7.66 3.96 2.37
CA LEU A 171 -8.81 3.79 1.48
C LEU A 171 -9.82 2.85 2.13
N GLU A 172 -11.09 3.05 1.79
CA GLU A 172 -12.18 2.14 2.15
C GLU A 172 -12.25 0.97 1.16
N SER A 173 -12.34 -0.25 1.68
CA SER A 173 -12.45 -1.47 0.86
C SER A 173 -13.67 -1.44 -0.05
N LYS A 174 -14.80 -0.91 0.44
CA LYS A 174 -16.03 -0.67 -0.35
C LYS A 174 -15.77 0.22 -1.58
N PHE A 175 -14.98 1.29 -1.43
CA PHE A 175 -14.61 2.17 -2.54
C PHE A 175 -13.74 1.44 -3.58
N ILE A 176 -12.75 0.68 -3.14
CA ILE A 176 -11.86 -0.08 -4.04
C ILE A 176 -12.61 -1.22 -4.75
N LYS A 177 -13.54 -1.88 -4.07
CA LYS A 177 -14.39 -2.93 -4.65
C LYS A 177 -15.23 -2.38 -5.79
N ASP A 178 -15.83 -1.20 -5.59
CA ASP A 178 -16.64 -0.47 -6.56
C ASP A 178 -15.83 0.27 -7.63
N LEU A 179 -14.50 0.17 -7.59
CA LEU A 179 -13.59 0.74 -8.58
C LEU A 179 -13.32 -0.26 -9.70
N ARG A 180 -13.59 0.15 -10.94
CA ARG A 180 -13.14 -0.54 -12.16
C ARG A 180 -12.16 0.34 -12.92
N TYR A 181 -11.45 -0.24 -13.88
CA TYR A 181 -10.46 0.48 -14.66
C TYR A 181 -10.47 0.08 -16.13
N GLU A 182 -9.89 0.94 -16.96
CA GLU A 182 -9.45 0.60 -18.31
C GLU A 182 -7.99 1.01 -18.51
N THR A 183 -7.41 0.58 -19.63
CA THR A 183 -6.10 1.03 -20.08
C THR A 183 -6.29 1.91 -21.30
N ILE A 184 -5.69 3.09 -21.27
CA ILE A 184 -5.64 4.03 -22.40
C ILE A 184 -4.19 4.29 -22.81
N ILE A 185 -4.00 4.83 -24.01
CA ILE A 185 -2.70 5.36 -24.44
C ILE A 185 -2.83 6.89 -24.44
N ASN A 186 -1.90 7.57 -23.78
CA ASN A 186 -1.91 9.02 -23.69
C ASN A 186 -1.30 9.68 -24.95
N LYS A 187 -1.38 11.01 -25.02
CA LYS A 187 -0.85 11.79 -26.17
C LYS A 187 0.64 11.57 -26.46
N ASN A 188 1.40 11.06 -25.48
CA ASN A 188 2.84 10.80 -25.58
C ASN A 188 3.13 9.30 -25.82
N GLY A 189 2.15 8.51 -26.26
CA GLY A 189 2.28 7.07 -26.51
C GLY A 189 2.42 6.21 -25.24
N LYS A 190 2.31 6.79 -24.04
CA LYS A 190 2.48 6.06 -22.77
C LYS A 190 1.18 5.41 -22.34
N LYS A 191 1.29 4.18 -21.85
CA LYS A 191 0.18 3.40 -21.27
C LYS A 191 -0.25 4.01 -19.94
N GLU A 192 -1.48 4.50 -19.89
CA GLU A 192 -2.13 5.04 -18.70
C GLU A 192 -3.31 4.15 -18.27
N PHE A 193 -3.74 4.34 -17.03
CA PHE A 193 -4.87 3.64 -16.45
C PHE A 193 -5.90 4.67 -16.00
N ARG A 194 -7.15 4.49 -16.44
CA ARG A 194 -8.27 5.35 -16.06
C ARG A 194 -9.24 4.56 -15.20
N PHE A 195 -9.69 5.17 -14.12
CA PHE A 195 -10.55 4.57 -13.12
C PHE A 195 -11.99 5.07 -13.23
N TYR A 196 -12.91 4.20 -12.88
CA TYR A 196 -14.35 4.37 -13.02
C TYR A 196 -15.07 3.86 -11.79
N THR A 197 -16.16 4.56 -11.43
CA THR A 197 -17.07 4.15 -10.35
C THR A 197 -18.38 3.66 -10.96
N LYS A 198 -19.26 3.05 -10.16
CA LYS A 198 -20.61 2.62 -10.58
C LYS A 198 -21.47 3.69 -11.27
N LYS A 199 -21.14 4.98 -11.09
CA LYS A 199 -21.85 6.11 -11.73
C LYS A 199 -21.39 6.40 -13.18
N SER A 200 -20.29 5.81 -13.64
CA SER A 200 -19.68 6.15 -14.93
C SER A 200 -20.27 5.32 -16.08
N ASP A 201 -20.46 5.94 -17.25
CA ASP A 201 -21.03 5.28 -18.42
C ASP A 201 -20.19 4.06 -18.87
N GLY A 202 -20.89 2.96 -19.11
CA GLY A 202 -20.27 1.69 -19.50
C GLY A 202 -19.39 1.07 -18.42
N TYR A 203 -19.59 1.41 -17.13
CA TYR A 203 -18.91 0.81 -15.97
C TYR A 203 -18.78 -0.72 -16.07
N ASP A 204 -19.86 -1.43 -16.42
CA ASP A 204 -19.83 -2.90 -16.48
C ASP A 204 -18.97 -3.48 -17.61
N LYS A 205 -18.64 -2.69 -18.63
CA LYS A 205 -17.69 -3.04 -19.70
C LYS A 205 -16.22 -2.81 -19.28
N LYS A 206 -15.97 -2.15 -18.14
CA LYS A 206 -14.62 -1.87 -17.61
C LYS A 206 -14.09 -3.08 -16.83
N LYS A 207 -12.77 -3.23 -16.77
CA LYS A 207 -12.11 -4.35 -16.10
C LYS A 207 -12.15 -4.19 -14.59
N GLU A 208 -12.43 -5.29 -13.89
CA GLU A 208 -12.51 -5.30 -12.43
C GLU A 208 -11.12 -5.43 -11.76
N TYR A 209 -10.25 -6.31 -12.27
CA TYR A 209 -8.91 -6.58 -11.71
C TYR A 209 -7.81 -6.31 -12.73
N ALA A 210 -6.76 -5.62 -12.29
CA ALA A 210 -5.55 -5.42 -13.07
C ALA A 210 -4.64 -6.65 -12.98
N LYS A 211 -4.03 -7.03 -14.11
CA LYS A 211 -2.89 -7.95 -14.10
C LYS A 211 -1.61 -7.13 -13.97
N LEU A 212 -0.96 -7.22 -12.81
CA LEU A 212 0.36 -6.62 -12.55
C LEU A 212 1.35 -7.76 -12.33
N ILE A 213 2.28 -7.93 -13.27
CA ILE A 213 3.23 -9.05 -13.30
C ILE A 213 2.45 -10.37 -13.18
N ASP A 214 2.53 -11.06 -12.04
CA ASP A 214 1.94 -12.39 -11.82
C ASP A 214 0.68 -12.39 -10.94
N THR A 215 0.22 -11.23 -10.44
CA THR A 215 -1.01 -11.12 -9.63
C THR A 215 -2.17 -10.46 -10.40
N GLN A 216 -3.39 -10.94 -10.09
CA GLN A 216 -4.62 -10.17 -10.29
C GLN A 216 -4.88 -9.33 -9.05
N CYS A 217 -4.97 -8.02 -9.20
CA CYS A 217 -5.08 -7.08 -8.08
C CYS A 217 -6.12 -5.99 -8.35
N LYS A 218 -6.63 -5.42 -7.26
CA LYS A 218 -7.15 -4.05 -7.28
C LYS A 218 -5.98 -3.12 -6.92
N TRP A 219 -5.95 -1.93 -7.49
CA TRP A 219 -4.99 -0.92 -7.06
C TRP A 219 -5.56 0.48 -7.22
N TYR A 220 -5.02 1.42 -6.47
CA TYR A 220 -5.39 2.83 -6.51
C TYR A 220 -4.18 3.71 -6.27
N TYR A 221 -4.25 4.99 -6.62
CA TYR A 221 -3.13 5.91 -6.47
C TYR A 221 -2.95 6.37 -5.01
N LEU A 222 -1.72 6.27 -4.48
CA LEU A 222 -1.39 6.65 -3.10
C LEU A 222 -1.51 8.16 -2.85
N ASP A 223 -1.29 9.00 -3.88
CA ASP A 223 -1.52 10.45 -3.83
C ASP A 223 -2.99 10.85 -3.94
N LYS A 224 -3.90 9.86 -3.91
CA LYS A 224 -5.36 10.01 -3.85
C LYS A 224 -5.97 9.27 -2.65
N CYS A 225 -5.15 8.73 -1.75
CA CYS A 225 -5.62 8.18 -0.48
C CYS A 225 -6.26 9.28 0.40
N MET A 226 -7.22 8.89 1.23
CA MET A 226 -7.80 9.78 2.22
C MET A 226 -6.79 10.04 3.35
N PRO A 227 -6.75 11.25 3.95
CA PRO A 227 -5.83 11.56 5.04
C PRO A 227 -6.01 10.59 6.22
N ILE A 228 -4.91 10.01 6.71
CA ILE A 228 -4.96 9.00 7.77
C ILE A 228 -5.64 9.52 9.05
N ASP A 229 -5.49 10.81 9.39
CA ASP A 229 -6.16 11.46 10.52
C ASP A 229 -7.72 11.40 10.44
N ASN A 230 -8.33 11.05 9.29
CA ASN A 230 -9.78 10.88 9.14
C ASN A 230 -10.27 9.45 9.42
N LEU A 231 -9.42 8.43 9.23
CA LEU A 231 -9.74 7.04 9.63
C LEU A 231 -9.88 6.94 11.15
N LEU A 232 -9.11 7.77 11.86
CA LEU A 232 -8.95 7.81 13.31
C LEU A 232 -10.06 8.57 14.06
N LYS A 233 -11.08 9.05 13.33
CA LYS A 233 -12.26 9.75 13.87
C LYS A 233 -13.56 8.95 13.71
N LYS A 234 -13.44 7.70 13.26
CA LYS A 234 -14.53 6.73 13.08
C LYS A 234 -14.48 5.69 14.19
#